data_AF-A0A0A9Z1N6-F1
#
_entry.id   AF-A0A0A9Z1N6-F1
#
_cell.length_a   1.000
_cell.length_b   1.000
_cell.length_c   1.000
_cell.angle_alpha   90.00
_cell.angle_beta   90.00
_cell.angle_gamma   90.00
#
_symmetry.space_group_name_H-M   'P 1'
#
loop_
_entity.id
_entity.type
_entity.pdbx_description
1 polymer ?
#
loop_
_entity_poly.entity_id
_entity_poly.type
_entity_poly.pdbx_seq_one_letter_code
_entity_poly.pdbx_strand_id
1 'polypeptide(L)'
;MVNIERLSVDGITLGEGPHWDVKSQSLFFVDIRGPTLFKYTPATEQIVSIKTGTDPVGFIIPVKGKKDHFVIGEKLNITLIHWDTTSNQIVSKEVLDTLPEPSTNRINDAKCDASGRLWLGTMTDGKDIEDGAGSFYSYTKKGGVKKQLKKITISNGIATPTNNEKFWEYTRYGCLA
;
A
#
# COMPACT_ATOMS: atom_id res chain seq x y z
N MET A 1 13.39 20.50 21.52
CA MET A 1 12.74 21.25 20.43
C MET A 1 12.37 20.22 19.36
N VAL A 2 11.11 20.19 18.93
CA VAL A 2 10.68 19.27 17.87
C VAL A 2 10.81 20.03 16.54
N ASN A 3 11.52 19.45 15.58
CA ASN A 3 11.65 20.00 14.25
C ASN A 3 10.65 19.28 13.33
N ILE A 4 9.79 20.05 12.67
CA ILE A 4 8.91 19.55 11.60
C ILE A 4 9.45 20.13 10.32
N GLU A 5 9.86 19.26 9.40
CA GLU A 5 10.46 19.64 8.12
C GLU A 5 9.55 19.23 6.97
N ARG A 6 9.38 20.12 5.99
CA ARG A 6 8.63 19.83 4.77
C ARG A 6 9.60 19.29 3.72
N LEU A 7 9.34 18.05 3.27
CA LEU A 7 9.98 17.53 2.06
C LEU A 7 9.38 18.20 0.82
N SER A 8 10.24 18.71 -0.06
CA SER A 8 9.83 19.26 -1.35
C SER A 8 9.57 18.14 -2.35
N VAL A 9 8.35 17.60 -2.32
CA VAL A 9 7.88 16.60 -3.29
C VAL A 9 6.74 17.19 -4.11
N ASP A 10 6.94 17.27 -5.43
CA ASP A 10 5.93 17.77 -6.36
C ASP A 10 5.06 16.65 -6.93
N GLY A 11 3.89 17.01 -7.44
CA GLY A 11 3.05 16.10 -8.22
C GLY A 11 2.28 15.04 -7.42
N ILE A 12 2.17 15.20 -6.09
CA ILE A 12 1.36 14.33 -5.24
C ILE A 12 -0.07 14.89 -5.13
N THR A 13 -1.04 14.08 -5.54
CA THR A 13 -2.47 14.37 -5.37
C THR A 13 -3.00 13.79 -4.05
N LEU A 14 -2.68 12.52 -3.75
CA LEU A 14 -3.05 11.85 -2.51
C LEU A 14 -1.90 10.94 -2.04
N GLY A 15 -0.99 11.53 -1.27
CA GLY A 15 0.18 10.84 -0.70
C GLY A 15 -0.20 9.93 0.46
N GLU A 16 0.12 8.64 0.36
CA GLU A 16 -0.31 7.62 1.32
C GLU A 16 0.69 6.44 1.42
N GLY A 17 0.40 5.52 2.34
CA GLY A 17 1.09 4.24 2.46
C GLY A 17 2.61 4.32 2.70
N PRO A 18 3.11 5.16 3.64
CA PRO A 18 4.53 5.26 3.91
C PRO A 18 5.11 3.95 4.46
N HIS A 19 6.20 3.49 3.86
CA HIS A 19 6.95 2.31 4.26
C HIS A 19 8.44 2.64 4.35
N TRP A 20 9.02 2.50 5.53
CA TRP A 20 10.46 2.65 5.73
C TRP A 20 11.19 1.32 5.53
N ASP A 21 12.06 1.25 4.52
CA ASP A 21 12.95 0.11 4.33
C ASP A 21 14.30 0.37 5.02
N VAL A 22 14.55 -0.39 6.09
CA VAL A 22 15.79 -0.26 6.87
C VAL A 22 17.02 -0.61 6.04
N LYS A 23 16.93 -1.55 5.09
CA LYS A 23 18.09 -2.02 4.33
C LYS A 23 18.60 -0.95 3.37
N SER A 24 17.71 -0.28 2.66
CA SER A 24 18.04 0.80 1.72
C SER A 24 18.05 2.19 2.36
N GLN A 25 17.67 2.31 3.64
CA GLN A 25 17.49 3.59 4.34
C GLN A 25 16.64 4.56 3.52
N SER A 26 15.53 4.04 2.98
CA SER A 26 14.65 4.77 2.07
C SER A 26 13.21 4.69 2.53
N LEU A 27 12.51 5.80 2.36
CA LEU A 27 11.06 5.88 2.52
C LEU A 27 10.40 5.61 1.17
N PHE A 28 9.56 4.59 1.12
CA PHE A 28 8.67 4.33 -0.01
C PHE A 28 7.27 4.81 0.32
N PHE A 29 6.54 5.35 -0.65
CA PHE A 29 5.16 5.78 -0.49
C PHE A 29 4.50 5.88 -1.87
N VAL A 30 3.19 6.15 -1.90
CA VAL A 30 2.42 6.25 -3.13
C VAL A 30 1.72 7.58 -3.26
N ASP A 31 1.42 7.99 -4.50
CA ASP A 31 0.28 8.85 -4.81
C ASP A 31 -0.83 7.98 -5.39
N ILE A 32 -1.90 7.78 -4.61
CA ILE A 32 -3.03 6.92 -4.99
C ILE A 32 -3.71 7.45 -6.25
N ARG A 33 -3.88 8.77 -6.38
CA ARG A 33 -4.66 9.38 -7.47
C ARG A 33 -3.80 9.79 -8.66
N GLY A 34 -2.50 10.03 -8.44
CA GLY A 34 -1.49 10.23 -9.49
C GLY A 34 -0.83 8.96 -10.00
N PRO A 35 -1.48 7.79 -9.85
CA PRO A 35 -0.88 6.44 -9.65
C PRO A 35 0.64 6.34 -9.80
N THR A 36 1.35 6.84 -8.79
CA THR A 36 2.81 6.98 -8.79
C THR A 36 3.42 6.37 -7.53
N LEU A 37 4.50 5.63 -7.69
CA LEU A 37 5.34 5.16 -6.59
C LEU A 37 6.47 6.16 -6.37
N PHE A 38 6.83 6.37 -5.11
CA PHE A 38 7.94 7.23 -4.72
C PHE A 38 8.93 6.46 -3.85
N LYS A 39 10.19 6.81 -4.00
CA LYS A 39 11.28 6.47 -3.09
C LYS A 39 12.02 7.76 -2.74
N TYR A 40 12.11 8.05 -1.45
CA TYR A 40 12.90 9.14 -0.89
C TYR A 40 14.07 8.58 -0.09
N THR A 41 15.27 9.08 -0.34
CA THR A 41 16.50 8.69 0.37
C THR A 41 17.00 9.88 1.20
N PRO A 42 16.80 9.91 2.53
CA PRO A 42 17.14 11.08 3.34
C PRO A 42 18.62 11.47 3.28
N ALA A 43 19.52 10.49 3.21
CA ALA A 43 20.96 10.75 3.19
C ALA A 43 21.44 11.55 1.96
N THR A 44 20.68 11.50 0.85
CA THR A 44 21.01 12.21 -0.40
C THR A 44 19.95 13.23 -0.79
N GLU A 45 18.90 13.36 0.02
CA GLU A 45 17.67 14.10 -0.28
C GLU A 45 17.04 13.76 -1.63
N GLN A 46 17.40 12.63 -2.23
CA GLN A 46 16.96 12.25 -3.56
C GLN A 46 15.57 11.63 -3.52
N ILE A 47 14.72 12.06 -4.45
CA ILE A 47 13.43 11.46 -4.75
C ILE A 47 13.48 10.86 -6.15
N VAL A 48 13.06 9.60 -6.26
CA VAL A 48 12.76 8.97 -7.55
C VAL A 48 11.31 8.51 -7.55
N SER A 49 10.63 8.68 -8.67
CA SER A 49 9.22 8.33 -8.81
C SER A 49 8.93 7.69 -10.16
N ILE A 50 7.95 6.79 -10.17
CA ILE A 50 7.50 6.11 -11.39
C ILE A 50 5.99 5.91 -11.40
N LYS A 51 5.36 6.19 -12.54
CA LYS A 51 3.95 5.85 -12.74
C LYS A 51 3.80 4.35 -12.94
N THR A 52 2.83 3.75 -12.27
CA THR A 52 2.50 2.34 -12.47
C THR A 52 1.56 2.16 -13.64
N GLY A 53 0.67 3.12 -13.91
CA GLY A 53 -0.29 3.04 -14.99
C GLY A 53 -1.35 4.12 -14.85
N THR A 54 -2.61 3.76 -15.08
CA THR A 54 -3.78 4.64 -14.93
C THR A 54 -4.63 4.32 -13.71
N ASP A 55 -4.49 3.11 -13.16
CA ASP A 55 -5.28 2.65 -12.01
C ASP A 55 -4.70 3.13 -10.68
N PRO A 56 -5.52 3.48 -9.68
CA PRO A 56 -5.04 3.91 -8.37
C PRO A 56 -4.10 2.89 -7.73
N VAL A 57 -3.06 3.37 -7.05
CA VAL A 57 -2.08 2.52 -6.34
C VAL A 57 -2.11 2.79 -4.84
N GLY A 58 -2.65 1.86 -4.05
CA GLY A 58 -2.96 2.08 -2.63
C GLY A 58 -1.76 1.96 -1.69
N PHE A 59 -0.77 1.13 -2.03
CA PHE A 59 0.38 0.87 -1.16
C PHE A 59 1.60 0.41 -1.95
N ILE A 60 2.77 0.44 -1.30
CA ILE A 60 4.03 -0.16 -1.76
C ILE A 60 4.76 -0.81 -0.59
N ILE A 61 5.10 -2.10 -0.72
CA ILE A 61 5.79 -2.87 0.32
C ILE A 61 6.96 -3.66 -0.30
N PRO A 62 8.21 -3.49 0.17
CA PRO A 62 9.37 -4.27 -0.28
C PRO A 62 9.22 -5.77 -0.04
N VAL A 63 9.72 -6.59 -0.96
CA VAL A 63 9.75 -8.04 -0.82
C VAL A 63 11.01 -8.49 -0.08
N LYS A 64 10.83 -9.17 1.05
CA LYS A 64 11.93 -9.70 1.87
C LYS A 64 12.92 -10.51 1.02
N GLY A 65 14.20 -10.16 1.11
CA GLY A 65 15.29 -10.86 0.43
C GLY A 65 15.41 -10.61 -1.07
N LYS A 66 14.55 -9.77 -1.66
CA LYS A 66 14.61 -9.40 -3.08
C LYS A 66 14.83 -7.91 -3.23
N LYS A 67 16.00 -7.53 -3.74
CA LYS A 67 16.31 -6.13 -4.08
C LYS A 67 15.34 -5.65 -5.17
N ASP A 68 14.86 -4.41 -5.06
CA ASP A 68 14.06 -3.72 -6.07
C ASP A 68 12.73 -4.42 -6.43
N HIS A 69 12.27 -5.38 -5.61
CA HIS A 69 10.98 -6.03 -5.77
C HIS A 69 10.00 -5.53 -4.72
N PHE A 70 8.79 -5.19 -5.17
CA PHE A 70 7.75 -4.62 -4.33
C PHE A 70 6.41 -5.28 -4.62
N VAL A 71 5.58 -5.41 -3.59
CA VAL A 71 4.15 -5.67 -3.75
C VAL A 71 3.43 -4.33 -3.68
N ILE A 72 2.53 -4.10 -4.65
CA ILE A 72 1.70 -2.91 -4.74
C ILE A 72 0.22 -3.30 -4.88
N GLY A 73 -0.68 -2.41 -4.48
CA GLY A 73 -2.12 -2.57 -4.69
C GLY A 73 -2.62 -1.72 -5.85
N GLU A 74 -2.71 -2.27 -7.05
CA GLU A 74 -3.21 -1.57 -8.25
C GLU A 74 -4.70 -1.86 -8.44
N LYS A 75 -5.57 -0.86 -8.19
CA LYS A 75 -7.02 -1.04 -8.13
C LYS A 75 -7.41 -2.18 -7.18
N LEU A 76 -7.74 -3.36 -7.69
CA LEU A 76 -8.11 -4.55 -6.92
C LEU A 76 -7.06 -5.66 -6.98
N ASN A 77 -5.95 -5.44 -7.68
CA ASN A 77 -4.88 -6.41 -7.85
C ASN A 77 -3.79 -6.23 -6.80
N ILE A 78 -3.32 -7.36 -6.27
CA ILE A 78 -2.05 -7.45 -5.56
C ILE A 78 -1.00 -7.75 -6.63
N THR A 79 -0.18 -6.78 -6.99
CA THR A 79 0.81 -6.90 -8.07
C THR A 79 2.22 -6.98 -7.48
N LEU A 80 3.00 -7.96 -7.90
CA LEU A 80 4.45 -7.97 -7.74
C LEU A 80 5.09 -7.18 -8.87
N ILE A 81 5.95 -6.22 -8.54
CA ILE A 81 6.74 -5.47 -9.50
C ILE A 81 8.24 -5.64 -9.23
N HIS A 82 9.02 -5.55 -10.30
CA HIS A 82 10.46 -5.27 -10.22
C HIS A 82 10.67 -3.84 -10.70
N TRP A 83 10.92 -2.91 -9.79
CA TRP A 83 11.22 -1.51 -10.10
C TRP A 83 12.70 -1.25 -9.83
N ASP A 84 13.50 -1.21 -10.90
CA ASP A 84 14.89 -0.78 -10.80
C ASP A 84 14.90 0.72 -10.50
N THR A 85 15.17 1.06 -9.25
CA THR A 85 15.19 2.45 -8.77
C THR A 85 16.42 3.24 -9.26
N THR A 86 17.39 2.58 -9.89
CA THR A 86 18.60 3.20 -10.44
C THR A 86 18.35 3.69 -11.87
N SER A 87 17.83 2.81 -12.74
CA SER A 87 17.41 3.21 -14.10
C SER A 87 16.01 3.86 -14.13
N ASN A 88 15.32 3.83 -13.00
CA ASN A 88 13.94 4.28 -12.81
C ASN A 88 12.98 3.64 -13.84
N GLN A 89 12.96 2.31 -13.90
CA GLN A 89 12.12 1.53 -14.81
C GLN A 89 11.42 0.38 -14.10
N ILE A 90 10.15 0.13 -14.43
CA ILE A 90 9.47 -1.11 -14.05
C ILE A 90 9.84 -2.18 -15.07
N VAL A 91 10.70 -3.11 -14.65
CA VAL A 91 11.25 -4.19 -15.49
C VAL A 91 10.22 -5.29 -15.71
N SER A 92 9.39 -5.58 -14.71
CA SER A 92 8.33 -6.57 -14.81
C SER A 92 7.18 -6.30 -13.85
N LYS A 93 6.01 -6.84 -14.20
CA LYS A 93 4.81 -6.87 -13.36
C LYS A 93 4.14 -8.24 -13.44
N GLU A 94 3.66 -8.74 -12.30
CA GLU A 94 2.93 -10.00 -12.16
C GLU A 94 1.76 -9.78 -11.19
N VAL A 95 0.53 -10.01 -11.64
CA VAL A 95 -0.64 -10.04 -10.74
C VAL A 95 -0.58 -11.32 -9.93
N LEU A 96 -0.43 -11.19 -8.61
CA LEU A 96 -0.36 -12.32 -7.68
C LEU A 96 -1.75 -12.82 -7.28
N ASP A 97 -2.70 -11.91 -7.10
CA ASP A 97 -4.09 -12.21 -6.76
C ASP A 97 -4.97 -10.98 -7.03
N THR A 98 -6.29 -11.20 -7.15
CA THR A 98 -7.28 -10.13 -7.37
C THR A 98 -8.37 -10.25 -6.31
N LEU A 99 -8.69 -9.14 -5.64
CA LEU A 99 -9.68 -9.13 -4.58
C LEU A 99 -11.09 -9.36 -5.16
N PRO A 100 -11.92 -10.22 -4.53
CA PRO A 100 -13.29 -10.48 -4.97
C PRO A 100 -14.22 -9.35 -4.52
N GLU A 101 -14.09 -8.20 -5.18
CA GLU A 101 -14.79 -6.94 -4.94
C GLU A 101 -15.45 -6.42 -6.23
N PRO A 102 -16.50 -5.58 -6.13
CA PRO A 102 -17.02 -4.86 -7.28
C PRO A 102 -15.94 -4.01 -7.95
N SER A 103 -15.97 -3.87 -9.28
CA SER A 103 -15.01 -3.05 -10.03
C SER A 103 -15.07 -1.55 -9.68
N THR A 104 -16.13 -1.13 -9.00
CA THR A 104 -16.28 0.19 -8.40
C THR A 104 -15.47 0.39 -7.12
N ASN A 105 -14.78 -0.64 -6.63
CA ASN A 105 -13.91 -0.57 -5.46
C ASN A 105 -12.43 -0.52 -5.84
N ARG A 106 -11.61 -0.14 -4.86
CA ARG A 106 -10.15 -0.22 -4.88
C ARG A 106 -9.60 -0.64 -3.53
N ILE A 107 -8.38 -1.15 -3.52
CA ILE A 107 -7.54 -1.25 -2.31
C ILE A 107 -7.21 0.17 -1.82
N ASN A 108 -7.24 0.38 -0.51
CA ASN A 108 -6.88 1.66 0.10
C ASN A 108 -5.55 1.61 0.82
N ASP A 109 -5.43 0.83 1.89
CA ASP A 109 -4.21 0.70 2.69
C ASP A 109 -3.83 -0.78 2.86
N ALA A 110 -2.56 -1.04 3.12
CA ALA A 110 -2.05 -2.36 3.41
C ALA A 110 -0.81 -2.33 4.30
N LYS A 111 -0.63 -3.40 5.10
CA LYS A 111 0.57 -3.62 5.90
C LYS A 111 0.84 -5.11 6.07
N CYS A 112 2.11 -5.50 6.11
CA CYS A 112 2.49 -6.84 6.51
C CYS A 112 2.51 -6.98 8.03
N ASP A 113 2.00 -8.10 8.55
CA ASP A 113 2.21 -8.49 9.94
C ASP A 113 3.63 -9.03 10.17
N ALA A 114 3.98 -9.34 11.42
CA ALA A 114 5.33 -9.83 11.76
C ALA A 114 5.69 -11.17 11.10
N SER A 115 4.70 -11.92 10.59
CA SER A 115 4.90 -13.16 9.83
C SER A 115 5.10 -12.93 8.33
N GLY A 116 4.90 -11.70 7.85
CA GLY A 116 4.95 -11.33 6.44
C GLY A 116 3.64 -11.61 5.69
N ARG A 117 2.53 -11.87 6.39
CA ARG A 117 1.21 -11.91 5.78
C ARG A 117 0.76 -10.48 5.50
N LEU A 118 0.32 -10.25 4.26
CA LEU A 118 -0.20 -8.95 3.85
C LEU A 118 -1.63 -8.81 4.37
N TRP A 119 -1.91 -7.70 5.03
CA TRP A 119 -3.26 -7.28 5.43
C TRP A 119 -3.60 -6.04 4.63
N LEU A 120 -4.82 -5.97 4.11
CA LEU A 120 -5.24 -4.92 3.22
C LEU A 120 -6.75 -4.81 3.23
N GLY A 121 -7.28 -3.62 2.99
CA GLY A 121 -8.72 -3.47 2.82
C GLY A 121 -9.09 -2.51 1.71
N THR A 122 -10.38 -2.50 1.44
CA THR A 122 -10.96 -1.89 0.24
C THR A 122 -11.97 -0.81 0.61
N MET A 123 -12.32 -0.01 -0.38
CA MET A 123 -13.35 1.02 -0.34
C MET A 123 -13.85 1.33 -1.75
N THR A 124 -14.91 2.14 -1.88
CA THR A 124 -15.32 2.64 -3.20
C THR A 124 -14.24 3.50 -3.84
N ASP A 125 -14.09 3.34 -5.15
CA ASP A 125 -13.21 4.09 -6.02
C ASP A 125 -13.98 5.19 -6.75
N GLY A 126 -14.33 6.25 -6.01
CA GLY A 126 -15.12 7.36 -6.54
C GLY A 126 -15.10 8.57 -5.62
N LYS A 127 -15.87 9.60 -5.99
CA LYS A 127 -16.14 10.76 -5.12
C LYS A 127 -17.10 10.39 -4.00
N ASP A 128 -18.09 9.57 -4.31
CA ASP A 128 -19.10 9.11 -3.35
C ASP A 128 -18.60 7.88 -2.60
N ILE A 129 -18.55 8.00 -1.28
CA ILE A 129 -18.18 6.92 -0.37
C ILE A 129 -19.44 6.18 0.04
N GLU A 130 -19.54 4.90 -0.36
CA GLU A 130 -20.67 4.05 0.00
C GLU A 130 -20.38 3.31 1.32
N ASP A 131 -21.33 3.40 2.25
CA ASP A 131 -21.19 2.81 3.57
C ASP A 131 -21.18 1.27 3.49
N GLY A 132 -20.13 0.66 4.05
CA GLY A 132 -19.97 -0.78 4.10
C GLY A 132 -19.69 -1.46 2.74
N ALA A 133 -19.30 -0.71 1.71
CA ALA A 133 -19.02 -1.27 0.39
C ALA A 133 -17.70 -2.05 0.31
N GLY A 134 -16.76 -1.79 1.21
CA GLY A 134 -15.46 -2.47 1.29
C GLY A 134 -15.43 -3.66 2.24
N SER A 135 -14.29 -4.34 2.22
CA SER A 135 -13.97 -5.48 3.07
C SER A 135 -12.50 -5.40 3.52
N PHE A 136 -12.17 -6.14 4.57
CA PHE A 136 -10.80 -6.34 5.02
C PHE A 136 -10.33 -7.75 4.68
N TYR A 137 -9.08 -7.87 4.24
CA TYR A 137 -8.50 -9.10 3.71
C TYR A 137 -7.13 -9.39 4.31
N SER A 138 -6.74 -10.64 4.19
CA SER A 138 -5.35 -11.07 4.34
C SER A 138 -4.90 -11.84 3.12
N TYR A 139 -3.63 -11.75 2.75
CA TYR A 139 -3.01 -12.46 1.64
C TYR A 139 -1.69 -13.12 2.04
N THR A 140 -1.49 -14.33 1.52
CA THR A 140 -0.19 -15.02 1.50
C THR A 140 -0.06 -15.74 0.16
N LYS A 141 1.16 -15.86 -0.39
CA LYS A 141 1.37 -16.54 -1.67
C LYS A 141 0.83 -17.98 -1.71
N LYS A 142 0.91 -18.72 -0.60
CA LYS A 142 0.41 -20.10 -0.51
C LYS A 142 -1.12 -20.16 -0.29
N GLY A 143 -1.67 -19.19 0.43
CA GLY A 143 -3.06 -19.21 0.89
C GLY A 143 -4.03 -18.39 0.06
N GLY A 144 -3.54 -17.58 -0.88
CA GLY A 144 -4.32 -16.60 -1.63
C GLY A 144 -4.92 -15.52 -0.73
N VAL A 145 -5.81 -14.73 -1.32
CA VAL A 145 -6.64 -13.74 -0.63
C VAL A 145 -7.71 -14.43 0.20
N LYS A 146 -7.86 -13.97 1.45
CA LYS A 146 -8.92 -14.39 2.37
C LYS A 146 -9.64 -13.17 2.93
N LYS A 147 -10.96 -13.14 2.81
CA LYS A 147 -11.81 -12.11 3.41
C LYS A 147 -11.91 -12.34 4.91
N GLN A 148 -11.63 -11.31 5.69
CA GLN A 148 -11.58 -11.34 7.16
C GLN A 148 -12.79 -10.61 7.74
N LEU A 149 -13.07 -9.40 7.23
CA LEU A 149 -14.22 -8.59 7.63
C LEU A 149 -14.99 -8.11 6.40
N LYS A 150 -16.29 -7.87 6.57
CA LYS A 150 -17.20 -7.28 5.59
C LYS A 150 -17.72 -5.96 6.13
N LYS A 151 -18.36 -5.16 5.27
CA LYS A 151 -19.04 -3.92 5.66
C LYS A 151 -18.07 -2.88 6.22
N ILE A 152 -16.90 -2.76 5.59
CA ILE A 152 -15.92 -1.70 5.86
C ILE A 152 -16.20 -0.53 4.92
N THR A 153 -16.37 0.69 5.42
CA THR A 153 -16.63 1.87 4.56
C THR A 153 -15.34 2.39 3.93
N ILE A 154 -14.32 2.65 4.75
CA ILE A 154 -12.98 3.06 4.34
C ILE A 154 -12.01 2.23 5.18
N SER A 155 -11.34 1.24 4.60
CA SER A 155 -10.22 0.57 5.27
C SER A 155 -9.02 1.51 5.26
N ASN A 156 -8.36 1.73 6.39
CA ASN A 156 -7.23 2.66 6.52
C ASN A 156 -6.20 2.06 7.50
N GLY A 157 -5.39 2.90 8.15
CA GLY A 157 -4.23 2.55 8.97
C GLY A 157 -4.31 1.20 9.67
N ILE A 158 -3.41 0.30 9.29
CA ILE A 158 -3.27 -1.04 9.87
C ILE A 158 -2.07 -1.06 10.83
N ALA A 159 -2.23 -1.62 12.01
CA ALA A 159 -1.13 -1.84 12.96
C ALA A 159 -1.25 -3.20 13.66
N THR A 160 -0.09 -3.82 13.91
CA THR A 160 0.02 -5.13 14.57
C THR A 160 1.11 -5.03 15.64
N PRO A 161 0.88 -5.56 16.86
CA PRO A 161 1.97 -5.76 17.80
C PRO A 161 2.89 -6.87 17.26
N THR A 162 4.13 -6.90 17.73
CA THR A 162 5.14 -7.88 17.27
C THR A 162 4.77 -9.33 17.58
N ASN A 163 3.90 -9.56 18.58
CA ASN A 163 3.37 -10.86 18.93
C ASN A 163 2.11 -11.26 18.13
N ASN A 164 1.61 -10.40 17.23
CA ASN A 164 0.40 -10.60 16.42
C ASN A 164 -0.87 -10.92 17.23
N GLU A 165 -0.93 -10.59 18.52
CA GLU A 165 -2.09 -10.94 19.37
C GLU A 165 -3.28 -10.01 19.18
N LYS A 166 -3.06 -8.81 18.64
CA LYS A 166 -4.10 -7.81 18.36
C LYS A 166 -3.90 -7.24 16.96
N PHE A 167 -4.96 -6.77 16.34
CA PHE A 167 -4.90 -6.04 15.08
C PHE A 167 -5.64 -4.75 15.26
N TRP A 168 -5.11 -3.66 14.73
CA TRP A 168 -5.86 -2.41 14.67
C TRP A 168 -6.02 -2.01 13.22
N GLU A 169 -7.26 -1.80 12.81
CA GLU A 169 -7.61 -1.22 11.52
C GLU A 169 -8.43 0.03 11.75
N TYR A 170 -7.98 1.17 11.22
CA TYR A 170 -8.76 2.39 11.31
C TYR A 170 -9.77 2.46 10.18
N THR A 171 -11.03 2.75 10.51
CA THR A 171 -12.10 2.93 9.53
C THR A 171 -12.73 4.30 9.66
N ARG A 172 -13.66 4.62 8.74
CA ARG A 172 -14.49 5.84 8.84
C ARG A 172 -15.14 6.01 10.22
N TYR A 173 -15.49 4.92 10.91
CA TYR A 173 -16.18 4.95 12.20
C TYR A 173 -15.26 4.71 13.40
N GLY A 174 -13.94 4.71 13.20
CA GLY A 174 -12.95 4.50 14.24
C GLY A 174 -12.20 3.17 14.11
N CYS A 175 -11.46 2.84 15.16
CA CYS A 175 -10.56 1.69 15.19
C CYS A 175 -11.30 0.39 15.48
N LEU A 176 -11.13 -0.61 14.63
CA LEU A 176 -11.50 -2.01 14.87
C LEU A 176 -10.29 -2.71 15.52
N ALA A 177 -10.54 -3.48 16.59
CA ALA A 177 -9.54 -4.21 17.36
C ALA A 177 -9.82 -5.72 17.37
#